data_AF-A0A955XUZ5-F1
#
_entry.id   AF-A0A955XUZ5-F1
#
_cell.length_a   1.000
_cell.length_b   1.000
_cell.length_c   1.000
_cell.angle_alpha   90.00
_cell.angle_beta   90.00
_cell.angle_gamma   90.00
#
_symmetry.space_group_name_H-M   'P 1'
#
loop_
_entity.id
_entity.type
_entity.pdbx_description
1 polymer ?
#
loop_
_entity_poly.entity_id
_entity_poly.type
_entity_poly.pdbx_seq_one_letter_code
_entity_poly.pdbx_strand_id
1 'polypeptide(L)'
;MFSYFNEKSLITGLAVLLAACGPDTQPAAPEDAESVDVQSQDLSEELDRQDALEEVSSLTDLTTAELDVGEVIQSTEGYLVPTYVRPGTSFFDSPWPSDLRRTQGGNPELSDFPRASSGLVHTYVNYFERDVTGFSTMPVVYVSFSHDISDIPLPTPAETLLEDSPIQLIRIDSDHCGETVAVEVVARAGGSRFIPAPILAASPVHGLVLEPATSYALIIKRTFGLGSHIGQNEDQGGLLGTYSPAGYRDDLSSGRLETLSTCLTELGLAEDVAVATSFTTQDPIQELEQLVAFATSDSVSLSDALNWAIDQDYTVQDSYTTWTGDLPMPIFQAGDSPYNSQGGFRYDSDDNPILQRWENAPIILTVPDGPGPFPVLIWASGAGHRLRGHVRQPLFQALLDSGIAIAKFVPQFEDERTVPGADLDLHTYNYLNPESARAVLRQQVIESAYFVRWVTNA
;
A
#
# COMPACT_ATOMS: atom_id res chain seq x y z
N MET A 1 -14.29 -6.47 19.44
CA MET A 1 -13.20 -7.02 20.28
C MET A 1 -12.00 -6.10 20.13
N PHE A 2 -12.00 -4.98 20.86
CA PHE A 2 -10.93 -3.97 20.84
C PHE A 2 -10.26 -3.99 22.21
N SER A 3 -9.05 -4.54 22.28
CA SER A 3 -8.12 -4.32 23.39
C SER A 3 -6.74 -4.84 22.98
N TYR A 4 -5.70 -4.04 23.29
CA TYR A 4 -4.26 -4.27 23.13
C TYR A 4 -3.62 -3.98 21.77
N PHE A 5 -3.35 -2.69 21.53
CA PHE A 5 -2.06 -2.26 20.99
C PHE A 5 -1.40 -1.38 22.05
N ASN A 6 -0.25 -1.85 22.57
CA ASN A 6 0.69 -1.02 23.32
C ASN A 6 1.85 -0.78 22.34
N GLU A 7 1.97 0.44 21.84
CA GLU A 7 2.99 0.84 20.88
C GLU A 7 4.37 0.85 21.55
N LYS A 8 5.25 -0.04 21.09
CA LYS A 8 6.70 0.19 21.03
C LYS A 8 7.19 -0.31 19.68
N SER A 9 7.08 0.53 18.66
CA SER A 9 7.70 0.27 17.36
C SER A 9 9.21 0.48 17.49
N LEU A 10 9.96 -0.62 17.62
CA LEU A 10 11.36 -0.66 17.21
C LEU A 10 11.37 -0.68 15.67
N ILE A 11 11.62 0.47 15.05
CA ILE A 11 11.94 0.54 13.62
C ILE A 11 13.46 0.45 13.52
N THR A 12 13.97 -0.76 13.23
CA THR A 12 15.37 -1.00 12.91
C THR A 12 15.64 -0.48 11.51
N GLY A 13 16.66 0.39 11.35
CA GLY A 13 17.07 0.92 10.04
C GLY A 13 17.49 -0.18 9.06
N LEU A 14 17.20 0.03 7.77
CA LEU A 14 17.57 -0.89 6.69
C LEU A 14 18.98 -0.53 6.18
N ALA A 15 19.89 -1.50 6.19
CA ALA A 15 21.25 -1.37 5.67
C ALA A 15 21.35 -2.03 4.28
N VAL A 16 21.73 -1.26 3.26
CA VAL A 16 22.02 -1.79 1.91
C VAL A 16 23.52 -1.71 1.67
N LEU A 17 24.20 -2.86 1.66
CA LEU A 17 25.64 -2.96 1.38
C LEU A 17 25.85 -3.17 -0.12
N LEU A 18 26.51 -2.21 -0.79
CA LEU A 18 26.93 -2.36 -2.18
C LEU A 18 28.41 -2.77 -2.20
N ALA A 19 28.69 -4.02 -2.55
CA ALA A 19 30.04 -4.50 -2.79
C ALA A 19 30.37 -4.37 -4.28
N ALA A 20 31.29 -3.46 -4.64
CA ALA A 20 31.94 -3.49 -5.94
C ALA A 20 33.03 -4.59 -5.91
N CYS A 21 32.65 -5.83 -6.20
CA CYS A 21 33.61 -6.92 -6.39
C CYS A 21 33.59 -7.42 -7.83
N GLY A 22 34.76 -7.41 -8.47
CA GLY A 22 35.01 -8.17 -9.70
C GLY A 22 34.87 -9.68 -9.46
N PRO A 23 34.80 -10.48 -10.53
CA PRO A 23 34.52 -11.91 -10.44
C PRO A 23 35.76 -12.63 -9.90
N ASP A 24 35.87 -12.76 -8.58
CA ASP A 24 36.56 -13.83 -7.85
C ASP A 24 36.83 -13.32 -6.43
N THR A 25 35.88 -13.50 -5.51
CA THR A 25 36.13 -13.68 -4.07
C THR A 25 34.80 -13.90 -3.34
N GLN A 26 34.67 -15.05 -2.71
CA GLN A 26 33.54 -15.43 -1.86
C GLN A 26 33.96 -15.16 -0.40
N PRO A 27 33.22 -14.39 0.43
CA PRO A 27 33.54 -14.25 1.84
C PRO A 27 32.95 -15.41 2.65
N ALA A 28 33.74 -15.94 3.58
CA ALA A 28 33.33 -16.94 4.56
C ALA A 28 32.50 -16.29 5.69
N ALA A 29 31.49 -17.01 6.17
CA ALA A 29 30.64 -16.60 7.30
C ALA A 29 31.38 -16.80 8.64
N PRO A 30 31.20 -15.90 9.64
CA PRO A 30 31.65 -16.17 11.00
C PRO A 30 30.62 -17.01 11.75
N GLU A 31 31.11 -18.12 12.35
CA GLU A 31 30.44 -18.83 13.43
C GLU A 31 30.61 -18.03 14.73
N ASP A 32 29.58 -18.07 15.58
CA ASP A 32 29.48 -17.56 16.96
C ASP A 32 29.12 -16.07 17.15
N ALA A 33 27.81 -15.81 17.37
CA ALA A 33 27.31 -14.60 18.00
C ALA A 33 26.40 -14.97 19.20
N GLU A 34 26.90 -14.77 20.41
CA GLU A 34 26.12 -14.87 21.66
C GLU A 34 25.20 -13.65 21.82
N SER A 35 23.97 -13.90 22.28
CA SER A 35 22.94 -12.89 22.55
C SER A 35 23.22 -12.12 23.84
N VAL A 36 23.25 -10.79 23.77
CA VAL A 36 23.28 -9.90 24.95
C VAL A 36 21.88 -9.31 25.19
N ASP A 37 21.36 -9.53 26.40
CA ASP A 37 20.07 -9.05 26.89
C ASP A 37 20.25 -7.71 27.62
N VAL A 38 19.45 -6.69 27.30
CA VAL A 38 19.54 -5.34 27.92
C VAL A 38 18.17 -4.91 28.46
N GLN A 39 18.12 -4.69 29.78
CA GLN A 39 16.93 -4.30 30.54
C GLN A 39 16.51 -2.83 30.28
N SER A 40 15.20 -2.62 30.14
CA SER A 40 14.53 -1.32 30.00
C SER A 40 14.30 -0.62 31.35
N GLN A 41 14.56 0.68 31.43
CA GLN A 41 14.05 1.56 32.50
C GLN A 41 13.02 2.56 31.95
N ASP A 42 11.91 2.70 32.68
CA ASP A 42 10.77 3.59 32.42
C ASP A 42 11.10 5.06 32.72
N LEU A 43 10.68 5.95 31.83
CA LEU A 43 10.46 7.37 32.10
C LEU A 43 9.15 7.79 31.41
N SER A 44 8.17 8.20 32.22
CA SER A 44 6.89 8.76 31.79
C SER A 44 6.85 10.22 32.23
N GLU A 45 6.57 11.13 31.29
CA GLU A 45 6.10 12.48 31.61
C GLU A 45 4.96 12.87 30.66
N GLU A 46 3.96 13.47 31.29
CA GLU A 46 2.62 13.86 30.85
C GLU A 46 2.63 15.07 29.90
N LEU A 47 1.79 15.08 28.86
CA LEU A 47 1.48 16.29 28.09
C LEU A 47 -0.01 16.33 27.68
N ASP A 48 -0.56 17.53 27.80
CA ASP A 48 -1.96 17.91 27.98
C ASP A 48 -2.93 17.51 26.85
N ARG A 49 -4.09 17.01 27.27
CA ARG A 49 -5.14 16.43 26.42
C ARG A 49 -6.47 17.20 26.52
N GLN A 50 -6.41 18.54 26.61
CA GLN A 50 -7.61 19.36 26.84
C GLN A 50 -7.97 20.35 25.73
N ASP A 51 -7.06 20.74 24.84
CA ASP A 51 -7.39 21.73 23.80
C ASP A 51 -7.97 21.12 22.50
N ALA A 52 -7.87 19.79 22.32
CA ALA A 52 -8.37 19.09 21.13
C ALA A 52 -9.87 18.71 21.18
N LEU A 53 -10.55 18.96 22.30
CA LEU A 53 -11.95 18.52 22.51
C LEU A 53 -13.00 19.62 22.25
N GLU A 54 -12.61 20.89 22.06
CA GLU A 54 -13.56 21.98 21.83
C GLU A 54 -13.96 22.17 20.35
N GLU A 55 -13.15 21.74 19.38
CA GLU A 55 -13.52 21.85 17.95
C GLU A 55 -14.47 20.74 17.45
N VAL A 56 -14.66 19.66 18.22
CA VAL A 56 -15.51 18.51 17.85
C VAL A 56 -17.00 18.72 18.20
N SER A 57 -17.32 19.77 18.97
CA SER A 57 -18.68 20.04 19.46
C SER A 57 -19.64 20.67 18.44
N SER A 58 -19.19 21.02 17.23
CA SER A 58 -20.00 21.76 16.25
C SER A 58 -20.76 20.90 15.22
N LEU A 59 -20.71 19.56 15.32
CA LEU A 59 -21.27 18.63 14.32
C LEU A 59 -22.62 17.99 14.69
N THR A 60 -23.38 18.59 15.62
CA THR A 60 -24.70 18.06 16.02
C THR A 60 -25.83 19.00 15.62
N ASP A 61 -26.19 19.00 14.33
CA ASP A 61 -27.56 19.32 13.92
C ASP A 61 -27.73 19.05 12.42
N LEU A 62 -28.32 17.90 12.04
CA LEU A 62 -29.12 17.77 10.81
C LEU A 62 -29.98 16.50 10.92
N THR A 63 -31.28 16.72 11.11
CA THR A 63 -32.35 15.74 11.26
C THR A 63 -32.83 15.16 9.92
N THR A 64 -33.14 13.85 9.95
CA THR A 64 -34.07 13.06 9.13
C THR A 64 -34.70 13.69 7.88
N ALA A 65 -34.36 13.14 6.71
CA ALA A 65 -35.19 13.15 5.51
C ALA A 65 -35.46 11.70 5.09
N GLU A 66 -36.74 11.32 5.01
CA GLU A 66 -37.22 10.04 4.50
C GLU A 66 -36.94 9.94 2.99
N LEU A 67 -36.31 8.83 2.58
CA LEU A 67 -36.09 8.47 1.18
C LEU A 67 -37.18 7.48 0.74
N ASP A 68 -37.88 7.86 -0.33
CA ASP A 68 -38.87 7.07 -1.05
C ASP A 68 -38.18 5.94 -1.83
N VAL A 69 -38.40 4.69 -1.41
CA VAL A 69 -37.77 3.50 -1.99
C VAL A 69 -38.68 2.96 -3.09
N GLY A 70 -38.21 3.06 -4.34
CA GLY A 70 -38.83 2.44 -5.50
C GLY A 70 -38.95 0.92 -5.37
N GLU A 71 -40.05 0.41 -5.94
CA GLU A 71 -40.52 -0.96 -6.09
C GLU A 71 -39.55 -2.10 -5.67
N VAL A 72 -39.82 -2.67 -4.50
CA VAL A 72 -39.18 -3.87 -3.94
C VAL A 72 -39.59 -5.10 -4.76
N ILE A 73 -38.61 -5.76 -5.38
CA ILE A 73 -38.77 -7.10 -5.95
C ILE A 73 -39.06 -8.07 -4.80
N GLN A 74 -40.19 -8.79 -4.87
CA GLN A 74 -40.61 -9.74 -3.84
C GLN A 74 -39.54 -10.82 -3.62
N SER A 75 -38.97 -10.85 -2.41
CA SER A 75 -38.06 -11.88 -1.93
C SER A 75 -38.78 -13.23 -1.82
N THR A 76 -38.25 -14.26 -2.46
CA THR A 76 -38.55 -15.63 -2.05
C THR A 76 -37.87 -15.88 -0.70
N GLU A 77 -38.68 -16.01 0.35
CA GLU A 77 -38.25 -16.33 1.71
C GLU A 77 -37.29 -17.54 1.71
N GLY A 78 -36.09 -17.38 2.29
CA GLY A 78 -35.21 -18.50 2.66
C GLY A 78 -33.91 -18.69 1.86
N TYR A 79 -33.66 -17.93 0.78
CA TYR A 79 -32.40 -18.04 0.02
C TYR A 79 -31.41 -16.93 0.36
N LEU A 80 -30.13 -17.28 0.55
CA LEU A 80 -29.04 -16.33 0.57
C LEU A 80 -28.81 -15.87 -0.85
N VAL A 81 -29.08 -14.60 -1.14
CA VAL A 81 -28.85 -14.04 -2.48
C VAL A 81 -27.75 -13.00 -2.38
N PRO A 82 -26.60 -13.18 -3.07
CA PRO A 82 -25.62 -12.11 -3.21
C PRO A 82 -26.26 -10.99 -4.01
N THR A 83 -26.10 -9.75 -3.54
CA THR A 83 -26.62 -8.60 -4.26
C THR A 83 -25.78 -8.38 -5.52
N TYR A 84 -26.46 -8.17 -6.63
CA TYR A 84 -25.83 -7.67 -7.84
C TYR A 84 -26.81 -6.77 -8.56
N VAL A 85 -26.49 -5.49 -8.57
CA VAL A 85 -27.11 -4.46 -9.40
C VAL A 85 -26.00 -3.85 -10.21
N ARG A 86 -26.21 -3.70 -11.53
CA ARG A 86 -25.21 -3.11 -12.42
C ARG A 86 -24.67 -1.80 -11.81
N PRO A 87 -23.34 -1.57 -11.81
CA PRO A 87 -22.74 -0.38 -11.23
C PRO A 87 -23.38 0.94 -11.66
N GLY A 88 -23.40 1.92 -10.74
CA GLY A 88 -23.93 3.28 -10.98
C GLY A 88 -25.25 3.60 -10.29
N THR A 89 -25.78 2.72 -9.43
CA THR A 89 -27.02 2.94 -8.65
C THR A 89 -26.76 2.93 -7.15
N SER A 90 -26.09 1.89 -6.65
CA SER A 90 -25.61 1.74 -5.27
C SER A 90 -24.24 1.05 -5.30
N PHE A 91 -23.28 1.57 -4.53
CA PHE A 91 -21.89 1.13 -4.60
C PHE A 91 -21.71 -0.36 -4.35
N PHE A 92 -22.24 -0.82 -3.22
CA PHE A 92 -22.06 -2.18 -2.68
C PHE A 92 -23.18 -3.15 -3.04
N ASP A 93 -24.15 -2.71 -3.86
CA ASP A 93 -25.14 -3.61 -4.46
C ASP A 93 -24.53 -4.44 -5.59
N SER A 94 -23.29 -4.12 -6.00
CA SER A 94 -22.40 -4.98 -6.78
C SER A 94 -21.14 -5.30 -5.98
N PRO A 95 -20.49 -6.44 -6.23
CA PRO A 95 -19.19 -6.73 -5.66
C PRO A 95 -18.14 -5.63 -5.94
N TRP A 96 -17.22 -5.46 -4.99
CA TRP A 96 -16.08 -4.54 -5.09
C TRP A 96 -14.78 -5.27 -4.74
N PRO A 97 -13.63 -5.00 -5.36
CA PRO A 97 -13.46 -4.28 -6.62
C PRO A 97 -14.11 -5.02 -7.79
N SER A 98 -14.35 -4.30 -8.89
CA SER A 98 -14.91 -4.86 -10.12
C SER A 98 -14.44 -4.07 -11.35
N ASP A 99 -13.98 -4.75 -12.40
CA ASP A 99 -13.65 -4.11 -13.67
C ASP A 99 -14.86 -3.49 -14.37
N LEU A 100 -16.09 -3.82 -13.95
CA LEU A 100 -17.30 -3.12 -14.37
C LEU A 100 -17.35 -1.67 -13.83
N ARG A 101 -16.67 -1.39 -12.71
CA ARG A 101 -16.52 -0.06 -12.08
C ARG A 101 -15.23 0.62 -12.51
N ARG A 102 -14.93 0.61 -13.80
CA ARG A 102 -13.82 1.40 -14.36
C ARG A 102 -14.30 2.31 -15.47
N THR A 103 -13.68 3.46 -15.62
CA THR A 103 -13.87 4.33 -16.78
C THR A 103 -13.22 3.70 -18.02
N GLN A 104 -13.42 4.30 -19.20
CA GLN A 104 -12.65 3.92 -20.40
C GLN A 104 -11.14 4.14 -20.23
N GLY A 105 -10.72 5.09 -19.38
CA GLY A 105 -9.32 5.32 -19.03
C GLY A 105 -8.74 4.29 -18.06
N GLY A 106 -9.58 3.37 -17.55
CA GLY A 106 -9.17 2.34 -16.61
C GLY A 106 -9.16 2.78 -15.14
N ASN A 107 -9.52 4.02 -14.84
CA ASN A 107 -9.67 4.52 -13.47
C ASN A 107 -10.90 3.91 -12.79
N PRO A 108 -10.86 3.62 -11.48
CA PRO A 108 -12.04 3.19 -10.74
C PRO A 108 -13.16 4.25 -10.77
N GLU A 109 -14.42 3.82 -10.85
CA GLU A 109 -15.60 4.69 -10.72
C GLU A 109 -16.13 4.60 -9.28
N LEU A 110 -16.08 5.73 -8.57
CA LEU A 110 -16.32 5.85 -7.13
C LEU A 110 -17.35 6.92 -6.76
N SER A 111 -17.94 7.60 -7.74
CA SER A 111 -18.92 8.67 -7.52
C SER A 111 -20.15 8.27 -6.67
N ASP A 112 -20.55 6.99 -6.68
CA ASP A 112 -21.63 6.44 -5.85
C ASP A 112 -21.13 5.81 -4.52
N PHE A 113 -19.82 5.89 -4.22
CA PHE A 113 -19.25 5.38 -2.96
C PHE A 113 -19.90 6.08 -1.75
N PRO A 114 -20.12 5.37 -0.62
CA PRO A 114 -20.69 5.99 0.57
C PRO A 114 -19.96 7.26 0.99
N ARG A 115 -20.67 8.38 0.96
CA ARG A 115 -20.17 9.73 1.28
C ARG A 115 -19.10 10.25 0.30
N ALA A 116 -19.13 9.82 -0.95
CA ALA A 116 -18.23 10.27 -2.02
C ALA A 116 -18.16 11.80 -2.19
N SER A 117 -19.19 12.55 -1.79
CA SER A 117 -19.23 14.02 -1.87
C SER A 117 -18.85 14.73 -0.56
N SER A 118 -18.42 14.01 0.47
CA SER A 118 -18.22 14.56 1.82
C SER A 118 -16.76 14.59 2.26
N GLY A 119 -16.29 15.78 2.65
CA GLY A 119 -15.02 15.98 3.37
C GLY A 119 -13.83 15.28 2.70
N LEU A 120 -13.04 14.57 3.52
CA LEU A 120 -11.84 13.88 3.06
C LEU A 120 -12.14 12.76 2.04
N VAL A 121 -13.29 12.09 2.14
CA VAL A 121 -13.68 11.03 1.20
C VAL A 121 -13.79 11.59 -0.22
N HIS A 122 -14.36 12.79 -0.38
CA HIS A 122 -14.43 13.45 -1.68
C HIS A 122 -13.05 13.72 -2.28
N THR A 123 -12.08 14.07 -1.44
CA THR A 123 -10.70 14.32 -1.89
C THR A 123 -10.06 13.05 -2.45
N TYR A 124 -10.24 11.92 -1.75
CA TYR A 124 -9.74 10.62 -2.22
C TYR A 124 -10.47 10.09 -3.45
N VAL A 125 -11.80 10.23 -3.51
CA VAL A 125 -12.61 9.84 -4.68
C VAL A 125 -12.13 10.59 -5.92
N ASN A 126 -12.05 11.92 -5.86
CA ASN A 126 -11.59 12.71 -7.01
C ASN A 126 -10.16 12.34 -7.45
N TYR A 127 -9.27 12.05 -6.49
CA TYR A 127 -7.91 11.63 -6.80
C TYR A 127 -7.87 10.25 -7.47
N PHE A 128 -8.58 9.26 -6.93
CA PHE A 128 -8.60 7.91 -7.49
C PHE A 128 -9.26 7.86 -8.87
N GLU A 129 -10.34 8.62 -9.09
CA GLU A 129 -10.99 8.71 -10.41
C GLU A 129 -10.11 9.41 -11.46
N ARG A 130 -9.11 10.21 -11.04
CA ARG A 130 -8.19 10.94 -11.92
C ARG A 130 -6.87 10.20 -12.17
N ASP A 131 -6.21 9.73 -11.11
CA ASP A 131 -4.78 9.37 -11.13
C ASP A 131 -4.49 7.90 -10.87
N VAL A 132 -5.47 7.12 -10.38
CA VAL A 132 -5.26 5.68 -10.10
C VAL A 132 -5.85 4.85 -11.23
N THR A 133 -5.07 3.91 -11.76
CA THR A 133 -5.47 3.02 -12.86
C THR A 133 -5.54 1.58 -12.38
N GLY A 134 -6.74 0.99 -12.29
CA GLY A 134 -6.92 -0.35 -11.73
C GLY A 134 -6.99 -0.38 -10.19
N PHE A 135 -6.82 -1.57 -9.61
CA PHE A 135 -7.10 -1.84 -8.20
C PHE A 135 -5.85 -2.18 -7.37
N SER A 136 -5.98 -2.20 -6.04
CA SER A 136 -4.91 -2.57 -5.11
C SER A 136 -4.37 -3.98 -5.39
N THR A 137 -3.05 -4.17 -5.28
CA THR A 137 -2.41 -5.50 -5.24
C THR A 137 -2.62 -6.23 -3.91
N MET A 138 -3.24 -5.56 -2.93
CA MET A 138 -3.73 -6.13 -1.68
C MET A 138 -5.20 -5.70 -1.49
N PRO A 139 -6.14 -6.23 -2.30
CA PRO A 139 -7.53 -5.82 -2.23
C PRO A 139 -8.24 -6.48 -1.05
N VAL A 140 -9.27 -5.81 -0.56
CA VAL A 140 -10.36 -6.50 0.14
C VAL A 140 -11.53 -6.56 -0.82
N VAL A 141 -11.92 -7.78 -1.18
CA VAL A 141 -13.06 -8.05 -2.05
C VAL A 141 -14.31 -8.17 -1.19
N TYR A 142 -15.31 -7.34 -1.47
CA TYR A 142 -16.59 -7.27 -0.78
C TYR A 142 -17.71 -7.82 -1.66
N VAL A 143 -18.56 -8.67 -1.09
CA VAL A 143 -19.81 -9.15 -1.70
C VAL A 143 -20.93 -9.01 -0.68
N SER A 144 -21.92 -8.17 -0.96
CA SER A 144 -23.06 -7.97 -0.06
C SER A 144 -24.12 -9.05 -0.24
N PHE A 145 -24.86 -9.34 0.83
CA PHE A 145 -25.91 -10.35 0.86
C PHE A 145 -27.22 -9.77 1.37
N SER A 146 -28.33 -10.33 0.87
CA SER A 146 -29.69 -9.95 1.31
C SER A 146 -30.04 -10.36 2.75
N HIS A 147 -29.28 -11.30 3.33
CA HIS A 147 -29.53 -11.88 4.65
C HIS A 147 -28.22 -12.10 5.39
N ASP A 148 -28.30 -12.23 6.71
CA ASP A 148 -27.13 -12.46 7.55
C ASP A 148 -26.44 -13.78 7.18
N ILE A 149 -25.12 -13.70 7.07
CA ILE A 149 -24.22 -14.78 6.69
C ILE A 149 -23.18 -15.08 7.77
N SER A 150 -23.25 -14.43 8.95
CA SER A 150 -22.22 -14.54 9.98
C SER A 150 -22.09 -15.94 10.59
N ASP A 151 -23.17 -16.74 10.57
CA ASP A 151 -23.20 -18.09 11.12
C ASP A 151 -22.82 -19.18 10.10
N ILE A 152 -22.48 -18.79 8.87
CA ILE A 152 -22.07 -19.73 7.82
C ILE A 152 -20.60 -20.12 8.04
N PRO A 153 -20.27 -21.43 8.06
CA PRO A 153 -18.88 -21.86 8.08
C PRO A 153 -18.12 -21.33 6.86
N LEU A 154 -17.03 -20.61 7.12
CA LEU A 154 -16.15 -20.06 6.08
C LEU A 154 -14.91 -20.95 5.92
N PRO A 155 -14.39 -21.12 4.69
CA PRO A 155 -13.17 -21.88 4.48
C PRO A 155 -11.98 -21.16 5.13
N THR A 156 -11.07 -21.93 5.71
CA THR A 156 -9.75 -21.46 6.10
C THR A 156 -8.93 -21.08 4.86
N PRO A 157 -7.85 -20.28 5.00
CA PRO A 157 -7.01 -19.93 3.86
C PRO A 157 -6.38 -21.12 3.12
N ALA A 158 -6.15 -22.24 3.82
CA ALA A 158 -5.69 -23.46 3.16
C ALA A 158 -6.81 -24.13 2.35
N GLU A 159 -8.04 -24.11 2.87
CA GLU A 159 -9.21 -24.66 2.18
C GLU A 159 -9.63 -23.82 0.97
N THR A 160 -9.31 -22.52 0.91
CA THR A 160 -9.58 -21.68 -0.28
C THR A 160 -8.76 -22.09 -1.51
N LEU A 161 -7.70 -22.87 -1.32
CA LEU A 161 -6.85 -23.38 -2.41
C LEU A 161 -7.40 -24.68 -3.02
N LEU A 162 -8.34 -25.35 -2.35
CA LEU A 162 -8.91 -26.62 -2.82
C LEU A 162 -9.88 -26.41 -3.98
N GLU A 163 -9.91 -27.36 -4.91
CA GLU A 163 -10.78 -27.31 -6.10
C GLU A 163 -12.26 -27.25 -5.73
N ASP A 164 -12.69 -27.91 -4.66
CA ASP A 164 -14.07 -27.95 -4.19
C ASP A 164 -14.43 -26.80 -3.23
N SER A 165 -13.50 -25.87 -2.98
CA SER A 165 -13.74 -24.77 -2.07
C SER A 165 -14.91 -23.90 -2.53
N PRO A 166 -15.85 -23.53 -1.63
CA PRO A 166 -16.99 -22.69 -2.00
C PRO A 166 -16.59 -21.25 -2.33
N ILE A 167 -15.37 -20.82 -1.96
CA ILE A 167 -14.84 -19.48 -2.21
C ILE A 167 -13.39 -19.61 -2.67
N GLN A 168 -13.08 -19.03 -3.83
CA GLN A 168 -11.72 -19.03 -4.40
C GLN A 168 -11.39 -17.66 -4.98
N LEU A 169 -10.18 -17.17 -4.74
CA LEU A 169 -9.59 -16.09 -5.54
C LEU A 169 -8.69 -16.75 -6.58
N ILE A 170 -8.97 -16.52 -7.86
CA ILE A 170 -8.20 -17.10 -8.97
C ILE A 170 -7.61 -16.02 -9.86
N ARG A 171 -6.47 -16.31 -10.48
CA ARG A 171 -6.02 -15.60 -11.68
C ARG A 171 -6.94 -15.96 -12.85
N ILE A 172 -7.22 -14.96 -13.67
CA ILE A 172 -8.05 -15.12 -14.87
C ILE A 172 -7.34 -14.62 -16.15
N ASP A 173 -6.09 -14.17 -16.05
CA ASP A 173 -5.28 -13.88 -17.23
C ASP A 173 -4.99 -15.17 -18.01
N SER A 174 -4.85 -15.04 -19.35
CA SER A 174 -4.93 -16.17 -20.29
C SER A 174 -3.96 -17.31 -20.02
N ASP A 175 -2.79 -16.99 -19.47
CA ASP A 175 -1.70 -17.96 -19.32
C ASP A 175 -1.76 -18.68 -17.96
N HIS A 176 -2.53 -18.13 -17.01
CA HIS A 176 -2.58 -18.55 -15.61
C HIS A 176 -4.02 -18.74 -15.09
N CYS A 177 -4.99 -18.88 -15.99
CA CYS A 177 -6.39 -19.09 -15.63
C CYS A 177 -6.56 -20.27 -14.66
N GLY A 178 -7.15 -19.98 -13.50
CA GLY A 178 -7.46 -20.97 -12.46
C GLY A 178 -6.38 -21.12 -11.37
N GLU A 179 -5.23 -20.44 -11.47
CA GLU A 179 -4.27 -20.41 -10.37
C GLU A 179 -4.88 -19.75 -9.14
N THR A 180 -4.94 -20.50 -8.04
CA THR A 180 -5.59 -20.06 -6.80
C THR A 180 -4.64 -19.25 -5.92
N VAL A 181 -5.21 -18.24 -5.26
CA VAL A 181 -4.55 -17.44 -4.24
C VAL A 181 -5.23 -17.68 -2.90
N ALA A 182 -4.45 -17.96 -1.86
CA ALA A 182 -4.97 -18.16 -0.52
C ALA A 182 -5.58 -16.85 0.01
N VAL A 183 -6.81 -16.92 0.51
CA VAL A 183 -7.53 -15.75 1.04
C VAL A 183 -8.04 -16.00 2.45
N GLU A 184 -8.04 -14.94 3.25
CA GLU A 184 -8.80 -14.88 4.49
C GLU A 184 -10.22 -14.38 4.17
N VAL A 185 -11.23 -15.09 4.68
CA VAL A 185 -12.65 -14.77 4.43
C VAL A 185 -13.33 -14.45 5.75
N VAL A 186 -14.06 -13.33 5.79
CA VAL A 186 -14.81 -12.86 6.96
C VAL A 186 -16.23 -12.47 6.55
N ALA A 187 -17.22 -12.93 7.30
CA ALA A 187 -18.61 -12.51 7.19
C ALA A 187 -18.96 -11.51 8.30
N ARG A 188 -19.67 -10.44 7.96
CA ARG A 188 -20.08 -9.40 8.91
C ARG A 188 -21.58 -9.17 8.86
N ALA A 189 -22.24 -9.33 10.00
CA ALA A 189 -23.64 -8.96 10.22
C ALA A 189 -23.84 -7.45 10.45
N GLY A 190 -22.81 -6.75 10.94
CA GLY A 190 -22.84 -5.33 11.26
C GLY A 190 -22.06 -4.47 10.26
N GLY A 191 -22.69 -3.38 9.80
CA GLY A 191 -22.11 -2.41 8.87
C GLY A 191 -21.52 -1.18 9.56
N SER A 192 -20.95 -0.30 8.75
CA SER A 192 -20.50 1.03 9.14
C SER A 192 -21.06 2.08 8.18
N ARG A 193 -20.73 3.35 8.39
CA ARG A 193 -21.09 4.44 7.48
C ARG A 193 -20.42 4.37 6.10
N PHE A 194 -19.46 3.46 5.90
CA PHE A 194 -18.69 3.30 4.67
C PHE A 194 -18.80 1.93 4.01
N ILE A 195 -19.22 0.91 4.76
CA ILE A 195 -19.32 -0.48 4.30
C ILE A 195 -20.63 -1.02 4.87
N PRO A 196 -21.59 -1.44 4.03
CA PRO A 196 -22.85 -1.98 4.51
C PRO A 196 -22.67 -3.38 5.12
N ALA A 197 -23.76 -3.92 5.65
CA ALA A 197 -23.88 -5.31 6.01
C ALA A 197 -25.33 -5.78 5.73
N PRO A 198 -25.58 -7.09 5.56
CA PRO A 198 -24.63 -8.20 5.61
C PRO A 198 -23.61 -8.24 4.45
N ILE A 199 -22.34 -8.52 4.75
CA ILE A 199 -21.27 -8.50 3.74
C ILE A 199 -20.21 -9.56 4.00
N LEU A 200 -19.73 -10.18 2.92
CA LEU A 200 -18.54 -11.03 2.91
C LEU A 200 -17.35 -10.20 2.45
N ALA A 201 -16.24 -10.32 3.17
CA ALA A 201 -14.96 -9.73 2.84
C ALA A 201 -13.92 -10.84 2.63
N ALA A 202 -13.20 -10.81 1.51
CA ALA A 202 -12.09 -11.72 1.23
C ALA A 202 -10.83 -10.93 0.86
N SER A 203 -9.69 -11.26 1.46
CA SER A 203 -8.40 -10.62 1.13
C SER A 203 -7.30 -11.67 1.03
N PRO A 204 -6.28 -11.47 0.19
CA PRO A 204 -5.08 -12.31 0.24
C PRO A 204 -4.56 -12.44 1.67
N VAL A 205 -4.04 -13.62 2.02
CA VAL A 205 -3.42 -13.83 3.33
C VAL A 205 -2.30 -12.83 3.57
N HIS A 206 -2.08 -12.44 4.82
CA HIS A 206 -1.03 -11.51 5.20
C HIS A 206 0.34 -11.93 4.64
N GLY A 207 1.03 -11.00 4.00
CA GLY A 207 2.33 -11.23 3.35
C GLY A 207 2.24 -11.70 1.89
N LEU A 208 1.06 -12.02 1.37
CA LEU A 208 0.85 -12.30 -0.05
C LEU A 208 0.34 -11.04 -0.76
N VAL A 209 1.12 -10.58 -1.75
CA VAL A 209 0.77 -9.45 -2.62
C VAL A 209 0.46 -10.01 -4.01
N LEU A 210 -0.67 -9.58 -4.59
CA LEU A 210 -1.04 -9.95 -5.95
C LEU A 210 -0.08 -9.33 -6.97
N GLU A 211 0.09 -9.99 -8.11
CA GLU A 211 0.96 -9.48 -9.17
C GLU A 211 0.41 -8.13 -9.71
N PRO A 212 1.29 -7.15 -9.99
CA PRO A 212 0.92 -5.92 -10.70
C PRO A 212 0.27 -6.21 -12.06
N ALA A 213 -0.59 -5.29 -12.52
CA ALA A 213 -1.19 -5.33 -13.87
C ALA A 213 -1.84 -6.67 -14.26
N THR A 214 -2.39 -7.41 -13.29
CA THR A 214 -2.86 -8.79 -13.45
C THR A 214 -4.34 -8.90 -13.08
N SER A 215 -5.09 -9.71 -13.84
CA SER A 215 -6.53 -9.89 -13.66
C SER A 215 -6.84 -11.07 -12.75
N TYR A 216 -7.63 -10.81 -11.72
CA TYR A 216 -8.08 -11.80 -10.75
C TYR A 216 -9.61 -11.85 -10.70
N ALA A 217 -10.16 -12.93 -10.17
CA ALA A 217 -11.56 -13.01 -9.80
C ALA A 217 -11.78 -13.70 -8.46
N LEU A 218 -12.60 -13.10 -7.61
CA LEU A 218 -13.18 -13.82 -6.48
C LEU A 218 -14.44 -14.55 -6.98
N ILE A 219 -14.46 -15.86 -6.80
CA ILE A 219 -15.58 -16.74 -7.15
C ILE A 219 -16.23 -17.24 -5.87
N ILE A 220 -17.55 -17.08 -5.79
CA ILE A 220 -18.39 -17.76 -4.80
C ILE A 220 -19.24 -18.79 -5.53
N LYS A 221 -19.02 -20.08 -5.22
CA LYS A 221 -19.73 -21.20 -5.83
C LYS A 221 -21.10 -21.38 -5.19
N ARG A 222 -22.02 -22.00 -5.93
CA ARG A 222 -23.37 -22.37 -5.45
C ARG A 222 -23.36 -23.27 -4.21
N THR A 223 -22.24 -23.94 -3.93
CA THR A 223 -22.03 -24.79 -2.76
C THR A 223 -21.86 -24.01 -1.46
N PHE A 224 -21.63 -22.70 -1.52
CA PHE A 224 -21.51 -21.86 -0.33
C PHE A 224 -22.79 -21.93 0.53
N GLY A 225 -22.61 -22.25 1.82
CA GLY A 225 -23.70 -22.38 2.79
C GLY A 225 -24.43 -23.73 2.81
N LEU A 226 -24.08 -24.70 1.96
CA LEU A 226 -24.70 -26.04 1.98
C LEU A 226 -24.56 -26.79 3.31
N GLY A 227 -23.46 -26.57 4.05
CA GLY A 227 -23.14 -27.27 5.30
C GLY A 227 -23.96 -26.85 6.52
N SER A 228 -24.54 -25.64 6.53
CA SER A 228 -25.17 -25.03 7.71
C SER A 228 -26.59 -25.55 8.00
N HIS A 229 -27.21 -26.22 7.03
CA HIS A 229 -28.60 -26.71 7.10
C HIS A 229 -28.78 -28.16 6.61
N ILE A 230 -27.71 -28.96 6.63
CA ILE A 230 -27.78 -30.41 6.36
C ILE A 230 -28.69 -31.05 7.43
N GLY A 231 -29.98 -31.13 7.12
CA GLY A 231 -31.04 -31.51 8.04
C GLY A 231 -32.44 -31.12 7.57
N GLN A 232 -32.58 -30.13 6.67
CA GLN A 232 -33.87 -29.84 6.03
C GLN A 232 -33.70 -29.70 4.51
N ASN A 233 -34.08 -30.76 3.80
CA ASN A 233 -34.22 -30.90 2.34
C ASN A 233 -32.91 -30.97 1.53
N GLU A 234 -32.38 -32.18 1.38
CA GLU A 234 -31.35 -32.55 0.37
C GLU A 234 -31.79 -32.28 -1.09
N ASP A 235 -33.08 -31.99 -1.35
CA ASP A 235 -33.64 -31.71 -2.68
C ASP A 235 -33.61 -30.22 -3.10
N GLN A 236 -33.04 -29.32 -2.31
CA GLN A 236 -32.90 -27.89 -2.66
C GLN A 236 -31.43 -27.48 -2.66
N GLY A 237 -30.80 -27.56 -3.83
CA GLY A 237 -29.38 -27.25 -3.99
C GLY A 237 -29.02 -25.85 -3.53
N GLY A 238 -28.05 -25.72 -2.62
CA GLY A 238 -27.38 -24.48 -2.22
C GLY A 238 -28.29 -23.47 -1.51
N LEU A 239 -27.81 -22.85 -0.42
CA LEU A 239 -28.47 -21.62 0.07
C LEU A 239 -28.47 -20.50 -0.99
N LEU A 240 -27.60 -20.60 -2.00
CA LEU A 240 -27.53 -19.73 -3.18
C LEU A 240 -28.40 -20.20 -4.39
N GLY A 241 -28.94 -21.43 -4.37
CA GLY A 241 -29.75 -21.96 -5.47
C GLY A 241 -29.09 -21.98 -6.86
N THR A 242 -29.91 -22.16 -7.90
CA THR A 242 -29.61 -21.84 -9.32
C THR A 242 -29.61 -20.33 -9.59
N TYR A 243 -29.64 -19.51 -8.54
CA TYR A 243 -29.72 -18.08 -8.68
C TYR A 243 -28.41 -17.52 -9.23
N SER A 244 -28.53 -16.82 -10.36
CA SER A 244 -27.55 -15.85 -10.81
C SER A 244 -28.32 -14.54 -10.81
N PRO A 245 -27.83 -13.48 -10.14
CA PRO A 245 -28.57 -12.23 -10.08
C PRO A 245 -28.95 -11.72 -11.47
N ALA A 246 -30.14 -11.15 -11.60
CA ALA A 246 -30.63 -10.63 -12.87
C ALA A 246 -29.62 -9.61 -13.45
N GLY A 247 -29.27 -9.76 -14.73
CA GLY A 247 -28.30 -8.90 -15.41
C GLY A 247 -26.83 -9.33 -15.25
N TYR A 248 -26.47 -10.17 -14.26
CA TYR A 248 -25.08 -10.65 -14.11
C TYR A 248 -24.62 -11.48 -15.31
N ARG A 249 -25.49 -12.38 -15.80
CA ARG A 249 -25.20 -13.18 -17.00
C ARG A 249 -25.10 -12.34 -18.27
N ASP A 250 -25.87 -11.25 -18.35
CA ASP A 250 -25.78 -10.32 -19.48
C ASP A 250 -24.46 -9.52 -19.41
N ASP A 251 -24.04 -9.11 -18.22
CA ASP A 251 -22.77 -8.39 -18.02
C ASP A 251 -21.56 -9.33 -18.18
N LEU A 252 -21.67 -10.62 -17.86
CA LEU A 252 -20.67 -11.64 -18.21
C LEU A 252 -20.50 -11.77 -19.72
N SER A 253 -21.57 -11.56 -20.49
CA SER A 253 -21.51 -11.52 -21.95
C SER A 253 -21.06 -10.17 -22.51
N SER A 254 -20.83 -9.17 -21.65
CA SER A 254 -20.23 -7.89 -22.04
C SER A 254 -18.72 -8.04 -22.22
N GLY A 255 -18.13 -7.27 -23.14
CA GLY A 255 -16.68 -7.30 -23.38
C GLY A 255 -15.82 -6.94 -22.16
N ARG A 256 -16.40 -6.38 -21.09
CA ARG A 256 -15.66 -6.02 -19.86
C ARG A 256 -15.42 -7.19 -18.92
N LEU A 257 -16.22 -8.26 -19.02
CA LEU A 257 -16.07 -9.49 -18.24
C LEU A 257 -15.68 -10.68 -19.14
N GLU A 258 -15.25 -10.41 -20.38
CA GLU A 258 -14.88 -11.45 -21.34
C GLU A 258 -13.80 -12.38 -20.78
N THR A 259 -12.75 -11.82 -20.17
CA THR A 259 -11.67 -12.58 -19.53
C THR A 259 -12.19 -13.54 -18.46
N LEU A 260 -13.11 -13.07 -17.59
CA LEU A 260 -13.75 -13.92 -16.59
C LEU A 260 -14.59 -15.01 -17.25
N SER A 261 -15.41 -14.66 -18.23
CA SER A 261 -16.30 -15.62 -18.92
C SER A 261 -15.53 -16.74 -19.63
N THR A 262 -14.42 -16.41 -20.29
CA THR A 262 -13.53 -17.35 -20.96
C THR A 262 -12.89 -18.28 -19.95
N CYS A 263 -12.28 -17.72 -18.89
CA CYS A 263 -11.62 -18.53 -17.88
C CYS A 263 -12.60 -19.47 -17.15
N LEU A 264 -13.81 -19.00 -16.79
CA LEU A 264 -14.85 -19.86 -16.20
C LEU A 264 -15.30 -20.99 -17.13
N THR A 265 -15.31 -20.75 -18.45
CA THR A 265 -15.65 -21.77 -19.44
C THR A 265 -14.54 -22.82 -19.57
N GLU A 266 -13.28 -22.38 -19.62
CA GLU A 266 -12.11 -23.26 -19.69
C GLU A 266 -12.00 -24.16 -18.46
N LEU A 267 -12.31 -23.63 -17.28
CA LEU A 267 -12.32 -24.38 -16.02
C LEU A 267 -13.59 -25.24 -15.83
N GLY A 268 -14.59 -25.10 -16.71
CA GLY A 268 -15.88 -25.79 -16.55
C GLY A 268 -16.72 -25.31 -15.37
N LEU A 269 -16.41 -24.14 -14.80
CA LEU A 269 -17.04 -23.59 -13.60
C LEU A 269 -18.25 -22.69 -13.89
N ALA A 270 -18.52 -22.35 -15.15
CA ALA A 270 -19.55 -21.36 -15.52
C ALA A 270 -20.94 -21.63 -14.91
N GLU A 271 -21.33 -22.90 -14.73
CA GLU A 271 -22.61 -23.26 -14.10
C GLU A 271 -22.54 -23.37 -12.58
N ASP A 272 -21.34 -23.50 -12.00
CA ASP A 272 -21.11 -23.68 -10.56
C ASP A 272 -20.97 -22.35 -9.81
N VAL A 273 -20.72 -21.25 -10.53
CA VAL A 273 -20.60 -19.91 -9.94
C VAL A 273 -21.99 -19.33 -9.61
N ALA A 274 -22.16 -18.88 -8.37
CA ALA A 274 -23.33 -18.12 -7.95
C ALA A 274 -23.13 -16.62 -8.18
N VAL A 275 -21.96 -16.11 -7.79
CA VAL A 275 -21.50 -14.73 -8.07
C VAL A 275 -19.98 -14.74 -8.19
N ALA A 276 -19.44 -13.90 -9.07
CA ALA A 276 -18.03 -13.58 -9.07
C ALA A 276 -17.83 -12.10 -9.36
N THR A 277 -16.64 -11.61 -9.04
CA THR A 277 -16.16 -10.29 -9.46
C THR A 277 -14.77 -10.42 -9.98
N SER A 278 -14.50 -9.83 -11.15
CA SER A 278 -13.16 -9.71 -11.69
C SER A 278 -12.61 -8.31 -11.48
N PHE A 279 -11.31 -8.21 -11.27
CA PHE A 279 -10.62 -6.94 -11.12
C PHE A 279 -9.19 -7.06 -11.63
N THR A 280 -8.69 -6.02 -12.32
CA THR A 280 -7.28 -5.91 -12.69
C THR A 280 -6.52 -5.05 -11.67
N THR A 281 -5.43 -5.57 -11.11
CA THR A 281 -4.53 -4.81 -10.25
C THR A 281 -3.83 -3.70 -11.05
N GLN A 282 -3.51 -2.59 -10.39
CA GLN A 282 -2.66 -1.54 -10.95
C GLN A 282 -1.20 -2.00 -11.04
N ASP A 283 -0.36 -1.23 -11.73
CA ASP A 283 1.09 -1.29 -11.53
C ASP A 283 1.52 -0.18 -10.54
N PRO A 284 1.71 -0.50 -9.25
CA PRO A 284 2.00 0.52 -8.26
C PRO A 284 3.45 1.03 -8.35
N ILE A 285 4.36 0.33 -9.04
CA ILE A 285 5.79 0.65 -9.04
C ILE A 285 6.31 1.25 -10.34
N GLN A 286 5.63 1.05 -11.48
CA GLN A 286 6.05 1.56 -12.79
C GLN A 286 6.45 3.05 -12.77
N GLU A 287 5.61 3.91 -12.19
CA GLU A 287 5.90 5.35 -12.09
C GLU A 287 7.19 5.64 -11.32
N LEU A 288 7.43 4.90 -10.22
CA LEU A 288 8.63 5.05 -9.41
C LEU A 288 9.87 4.54 -10.15
N GLU A 289 9.76 3.43 -10.88
CA GLU A 289 10.84 2.90 -11.71
C GLU A 289 11.27 3.92 -12.78
N GLN A 290 10.31 4.55 -13.46
CA GLN A 290 10.57 5.62 -14.44
C GLN A 290 11.28 6.81 -13.80
N LEU A 291 10.81 7.27 -12.64
CA LEU A 291 11.41 8.39 -11.91
C LEU A 291 12.84 8.08 -11.45
N VAL A 292 13.08 6.88 -10.90
CA VAL A 292 14.41 6.43 -10.48
C VAL A 292 15.35 6.30 -11.68
N ALA A 293 14.89 5.71 -12.79
CA ALA A 293 15.66 5.60 -14.02
C ALA A 293 16.05 6.98 -14.56
N PHE A 294 15.12 7.94 -14.56
CA PHE A 294 15.39 9.30 -14.99
C PHE A 294 16.39 10.01 -14.06
N ALA A 295 16.18 9.96 -12.75
CA ALA A 295 17.04 10.61 -11.76
C ALA A 295 18.48 10.07 -11.75
N THR A 296 18.66 8.81 -12.13
CA THR A 296 19.97 8.16 -12.22
C THR A 296 20.61 8.24 -13.61
N SER A 297 19.93 8.83 -14.60
CA SER A 297 20.43 9.01 -15.95
C SER A 297 21.28 10.28 -16.13
N ASP A 298 21.99 10.39 -17.24
CA ASP A 298 22.77 11.59 -17.60
C ASP A 298 21.91 12.84 -17.88
N SER A 299 20.59 12.68 -17.99
CA SER A 299 19.64 13.80 -18.06
C SER A 299 19.60 14.63 -16.77
N VAL A 300 19.96 14.02 -15.63
CA VAL A 300 20.12 14.71 -14.34
C VAL A 300 21.59 14.78 -14.00
N SER A 301 22.13 15.99 -13.95
CA SER A 301 23.54 16.22 -13.62
C SER A 301 23.85 15.85 -12.17
N LEU A 302 25.02 15.26 -11.95
CA LEU A 302 25.57 15.13 -10.60
C LEU A 302 26.04 16.50 -10.11
N SER A 303 25.74 16.82 -8.85
CA SER A 303 26.23 18.05 -8.24
C SER A 303 27.66 17.85 -7.73
N ASP A 304 28.57 18.71 -8.18
CA ASP A 304 29.93 18.84 -7.62
C ASP A 304 29.97 19.82 -6.41
N ALA A 305 28.86 20.54 -6.17
CA ALA A 305 28.77 21.55 -5.12
C ALA A 305 28.56 20.88 -3.76
N LEU A 306 29.62 20.87 -2.95
CA LEU A 306 29.63 20.37 -1.58
C LEU A 306 30.42 21.32 -0.69
N ASN A 307 29.80 21.76 0.41
CA ASN A 307 30.47 22.52 1.45
C ASN A 307 31.01 21.57 2.51
N TRP A 308 32.06 20.82 2.19
CA TRP A 308 32.63 19.84 3.10
C TRP A 308 33.29 20.49 4.31
N ALA A 309 32.96 19.99 5.49
CA ALA A 309 33.65 20.27 6.73
C ALA A 309 33.90 18.97 7.51
N ILE A 310 35.10 18.85 8.08
CA ILE A 310 35.39 17.79 9.05
C ILE A 310 34.58 18.09 10.32
N ASP A 311 33.79 17.12 10.75
CA ASP A 311 33.09 17.18 12.01
C ASP A 311 34.00 16.66 13.12
N GLN A 312 34.64 17.58 13.85
CA GLN A 312 35.61 17.27 14.89
C GLN A 312 34.98 16.56 16.09
N ASP A 313 33.72 16.80 16.39
CA ASP A 313 33.01 16.19 17.54
C ASP A 313 32.65 14.72 17.29
N TYR A 314 32.67 14.32 16.02
CA TYR A 314 32.34 12.99 15.54
C TYR A 314 33.50 12.33 14.81
N THR A 315 34.71 12.91 14.83
CA THR A 315 35.93 12.29 14.32
C THR A 315 36.71 11.64 15.47
N VAL A 316 37.25 10.45 15.24
CA VAL A 316 38.12 9.76 16.21
C VAL A 316 39.49 9.57 15.58
N GLN A 317 40.48 10.24 16.15
CA GLN A 317 41.87 10.19 15.68
C GLN A 317 42.38 8.74 15.63
N ASP A 318 43.04 8.39 14.53
CA ASP A 318 43.62 7.07 14.25
C ASP A 318 42.57 5.94 14.15
N SER A 319 41.30 6.29 13.88
CA SER A 319 40.18 5.35 13.73
C SER A 319 39.29 5.71 12.54
N TYR A 320 38.68 6.90 12.52
CA TYR A 320 37.85 7.36 11.41
C TYR A 320 37.68 8.87 11.38
N THR A 321 37.48 9.40 10.18
CA THR A 321 37.18 10.81 9.93
C THR A 321 35.73 10.99 9.48
N THR A 322 35.00 11.90 10.12
CA THR A 322 33.62 12.25 9.75
C THR A 322 33.59 13.59 9.03
N TRP A 323 32.92 13.62 7.88
CA TRP A 323 32.69 14.78 7.05
C TRP A 323 31.19 15.08 6.98
N THR A 324 30.85 16.37 7.01
CA THR A 324 29.48 16.85 6.78
C THR A 324 29.46 17.87 5.66
N GLY A 325 28.34 17.96 4.96
CA GLY A 325 28.15 18.93 3.89
C GLY A 325 26.70 18.99 3.45
N ASP A 326 26.43 19.78 2.42
CA ASP A 326 25.13 19.92 1.78
C ASP A 326 25.21 19.42 0.35
N LEU A 327 24.35 18.48 -0.02
CA LEU A 327 24.23 17.97 -1.39
C LEU A 327 22.91 18.45 -2.01
N PRO A 328 22.95 19.21 -3.12
CA PRO A 328 21.75 19.49 -3.90
C PRO A 328 21.12 18.19 -4.43
N MET A 329 19.91 17.88 -3.97
CA MET A 329 19.11 16.73 -4.38
C MET A 329 18.01 17.15 -5.36
N PRO A 330 17.71 16.34 -6.39
CA PRO A 330 16.66 16.64 -7.34
C PRO A 330 15.27 16.36 -6.75
N ILE A 331 14.39 17.37 -6.76
CA ILE A 331 13.00 17.24 -6.34
C ILE A 331 12.07 17.25 -7.56
N PHE A 332 11.34 16.16 -7.76
CA PHE A 332 10.35 15.99 -8.84
C PHE A 332 8.91 16.26 -8.38
N GLN A 333 8.67 16.34 -7.07
CA GLN A 333 7.37 16.70 -6.52
C GLN A 333 7.03 18.17 -6.78
N ALA A 334 5.86 18.39 -7.37
CA ALA A 334 5.36 19.74 -7.65
C ALA A 334 4.72 20.38 -6.42
N GLY A 335 4.82 21.71 -6.37
CA GLY A 335 4.29 22.53 -5.28
C GLY A 335 5.26 22.73 -4.13
N ASP A 336 4.76 23.43 -3.11
CA ASP A 336 5.55 23.86 -1.96
C ASP A 336 5.42 22.87 -0.81
N SER A 337 6.56 22.52 -0.21
CA SER A 337 6.62 21.78 1.06
C SER A 337 5.89 22.56 2.18
N PRO A 338 5.03 21.94 3.00
CA PRO A 338 4.88 20.50 3.19
C PRO A 338 3.73 19.85 2.39
N TYR A 339 3.46 20.39 1.19
CA TYR A 339 2.55 19.82 0.19
C TYR A 339 1.08 19.74 0.64
N ASN A 340 0.56 20.83 1.18
CA ASN A 340 -0.84 20.89 1.65
C ASN A 340 -1.89 20.84 0.52
N SER A 341 -1.50 21.00 -0.76
CA SER A 341 -2.44 21.09 -1.89
C SER A 341 -1.96 20.48 -3.21
N GLN A 342 -0.64 20.40 -3.44
CA GLN A 342 -0.01 19.68 -4.56
C GLN A 342 0.92 18.61 -3.97
N GLY A 343 1.85 18.05 -4.72
CA GLY A 343 2.84 17.10 -4.18
C GLY A 343 3.08 15.90 -5.07
N GLY A 344 2.31 15.75 -6.16
CA GLY A 344 2.53 14.70 -7.14
C GLY A 344 3.65 15.05 -8.13
N PHE A 345 3.96 14.07 -8.96
CA PHE A 345 4.94 14.20 -10.03
C PHE A 345 4.30 14.85 -11.27
N ARG A 346 5.14 15.45 -12.11
CA ARG A 346 4.73 16.08 -13.36
C ARG A 346 5.61 15.56 -14.48
N TYR A 347 5.00 15.43 -15.66
CA TYR A 347 5.64 14.87 -16.84
C TYR A 347 5.50 15.87 -18.00
N ASP A 348 6.51 15.91 -18.86
CA ASP A 348 6.47 16.71 -20.08
C ASP A 348 5.68 15.99 -21.20
N SER A 349 5.67 16.57 -22.41
CA SER A 349 4.97 15.98 -23.55
C SER A 349 5.57 14.66 -24.05
N ASP A 350 6.81 14.36 -23.66
CA ASP A 350 7.54 13.14 -24.03
C ASP A 350 7.52 12.11 -22.89
N ASP A 351 6.66 12.33 -21.88
CA ASP A 351 6.51 11.50 -20.69
C ASP A 351 7.79 11.43 -19.82
N ASN A 352 8.65 12.46 -19.87
CA ASN A 352 9.78 12.54 -18.96
C ASN A 352 9.38 13.25 -17.66
N PRO A 353 9.85 12.77 -16.50
CA PRO A 353 9.71 13.49 -15.25
C PRO A 353 10.29 14.91 -15.30
N ILE A 354 9.50 15.88 -14.85
CA ILE A 354 9.93 17.28 -14.77
C ILE A 354 10.56 17.54 -13.40
N LEU A 355 11.85 17.87 -13.40
CA LEU A 355 12.55 18.39 -12.22
C LEU A 355 11.92 19.73 -11.80
N GLN A 356 11.41 19.79 -10.57
CA GLN A 356 10.72 20.96 -10.05
C GLN A 356 11.69 21.94 -9.40
N ARG A 357 12.65 21.43 -8.62
CA ARG A 357 13.69 22.22 -7.96
C ARG A 357 14.86 21.35 -7.51
N TRP A 358 15.94 22.02 -7.11
CA TRP A 358 17.02 21.44 -6.32
C TRP A 358 16.83 21.83 -4.86
N GLU A 359 17.03 20.88 -3.94
CA GLU A 359 16.94 21.12 -2.51
C GLU A 359 18.21 20.61 -1.83
N ASN A 360 18.83 21.44 -1.00
CA ASN A 360 20.04 21.03 -0.29
C ASN A 360 19.68 20.05 0.82
N ALA A 361 20.22 18.84 0.74
CA ALA A 361 20.13 17.84 1.79
C ALA A 361 21.44 17.80 2.58
N PRO A 362 21.39 17.97 3.92
CA PRO A 362 22.55 17.69 4.75
C PRO A 362 22.98 16.24 4.59
N ILE A 363 24.28 16.04 4.39
CA ILE A 363 24.91 14.73 4.26
C ILE A 363 26.02 14.56 5.29
N ILE A 364 26.29 13.31 5.61
CA ILE A 364 27.38 12.90 6.48
C ILE A 364 28.05 11.66 5.88
N LEU A 365 29.37 11.71 5.83
CA LEU A 365 30.23 10.63 5.36
C LEU A 365 31.24 10.33 6.46
N THR A 366 31.23 9.12 7.00
CA THR A 366 32.23 8.67 7.97
C THR A 366 33.12 7.62 7.32
N VAL A 367 34.41 7.90 7.26
CA VAL A 367 35.40 7.11 6.52
C VAL A 367 36.42 6.54 7.50
N PRO A 368 36.70 5.22 7.49
CA PRO A 368 37.76 4.62 8.29
C PRO A 368 39.13 5.23 7.95
N ASP A 369 40.01 5.28 8.94
CA ASP A 369 41.39 5.70 8.72
C ASP A 369 42.16 4.60 7.96
N GLY A 370 42.91 5.01 6.92
CA GLY A 370 43.72 4.09 6.11
C GLY A 370 43.65 4.40 4.61
N PRO A 371 44.41 3.66 3.79
CA PRO A 371 44.32 3.80 2.34
C PRO A 371 43.03 3.15 1.81
N GLY A 372 42.22 3.92 1.07
CA GLY A 372 41.06 3.40 0.34
C GLY A 372 41.43 2.66 -0.97
N PRO A 373 40.44 2.30 -1.81
CA PRO A 373 39.01 2.62 -1.67
C PRO A 373 38.31 1.76 -0.59
N PHE A 374 37.23 2.29 -0.01
CA PHE A 374 36.42 1.59 0.99
C PHE A 374 35.07 1.14 0.39
N PRO A 375 34.54 -0.04 0.73
CA PRO A 375 33.12 -0.33 0.54
C PRO A 375 32.28 0.72 1.29
N VAL A 376 31.15 1.12 0.71
CA VAL A 376 30.26 2.11 1.30
C VAL A 376 28.92 1.49 1.67
N LEU A 377 28.49 1.71 2.91
CA LEU A 377 27.12 1.48 3.37
C LEU A 377 26.32 2.77 3.25
N ILE A 378 25.21 2.74 2.52
CA ILE A 378 24.24 3.84 2.53
C ILE A 378 23.25 3.60 3.65
N TRP A 379 23.18 4.52 4.60
CA TRP A 379 22.30 4.42 5.75
C TRP A 379 21.04 5.28 5.58
N ALA A 380 19.89 4.62 5.45
CA ALA A 380 18.57 5.24 5.53
C ALA A 380 18.06 5.20 6.98
N SER A 381 17.81 6.37 7.56
CA SER A 381 17.22 6.44 8.90
C SER A 381 15.70 6.32 8.86
N GLY A 382 15.10 5.89 9.97
CA GLY A 382 13.65 5.99 10.16
C GLY A 382 13.24 7.41 10.53
N ALA A 383 11.92 7.63 10.63
CA ALA A 383 11.33 8.92 10.97
C ALA A 383 11.96 9.55 12.24
N GLY A 384 12.15 10.87 12.23
CA GLY A 384 12.58 11.65 13.40
C GLY A 384 14.07 11.57 13.75
N HIS A 385 14.88 10.94 12.90
CA HIS A 385 16.31 10.75 13.17
C HIS A 385 17.16 11.92 12.65
N ARG A 386 18.12 12.35 13.48
CA ARG A 386 19.03 13.45 13.14
C ARG A 386 20.21 13.01 12.28
N LEU A 387 20.87 13.96 11.61
CA LEU A 387 22.03 13.69 10.74
C LEU A 387 23.08 12.79 11.43
N ARG A 388 23.45 13.12 12.68
CA ARG A 388 24.56 12.49 13.42
C ARG A 388 24.15 11.36 14.39
N GLY A 389 22.86 11.05 14.50
CA GLY A 389 22.33 10.18 15.56
C GLY A 389 22.88 8.74 15.56
N HIS A 390 23.47 8.32 14.45
CA HIS A 390 23.94 6.96 14.22
C HIS A 390 25.44 6.75 14.48
N VAL A 391 26.27 7.80 14.38
CA VAL A 391 27.74 7.67 14.28
C VAL A 391 28.35 6.97 15.50
N ARG A 392 27.75 7.16 16.69
CA ARG A 392 28.24 6.58 17.95
C ARG A 392 27.58 5.25 18.31
N GLN A 393 26.75 4.68 17.44
CA GLN A 393 26.11 3.40 17.71
C GLN A 393 27.12 2.25 17.55
N PRO A 394 27.06 1.21 18.40
CA PRO A 394 28.00 0.08 18.34
C PRO A 394 28.09 -0.58 16.96
N LEU A 395 26.96 -0.70 16.26
CA LEU A 395 26.93 -1.24 14.90
C LEU A 395 27.80 -0.42 13.93
N PHE A 396 27.75 0.90 14.02
CA PHE A 396 28.51 1.79 13.13
C PHE A 396 30.01 1.72 13.40
N GLN A 397 30.38 1.65 14.68
CA GLN A 397 31.78 1.44 15.06
C GLN A 397 32.31 0.11 14.51
N ALA A 398 31.56 -0.97 14.66
CA ALA A 398 31.94 -2.28 14.13
C ALA A 398 32.10 -2.28 12.59
N LEU A 399 31.23 -1.56 11.88
CA LEU A 399 31.33 -1.39 10.43
C LEU A 399 32.58 -0.58 10.03
N LEU A 400 32.85 0.53 10.72
CA LEU A 400 34.02 1.37 10.47
C LEU A 400 35.33 0.63 10.76
N ASP A 401 35.40 -0.09 11.88
CA ASP A 401 36.54 -0.94 12.25
C ASP A 401 36.77 -2.08 11.25
N SER A 402 35.71 -2.50 10.54
CA SER A 402 35.77 -3.49 9.45
C SER A 402 36.15 -2.88 8.09
N GLY A 403 36.46 -1.59 8.04
CA GLY A 403 36.85 -0.89 6.82
C GLY A 403 35.67 -0.50 5.92
N ILE A 404 34.45 -0.41 6.45
CA ILE A 404 33.26 0.04 5.70
C ILE A 404 33.01 1.52 5.98
N ALA A 405 33.09 2.34 4.94
CA ALA A 405 32.67 3.75 5.01
C ALA A 405 31.14 3.83 5.04
N ILE A 406 30.61 4.88 5.67
CA ILE A 406 29.18 5.02 5.89
C ILE A 406 28.73 6.39 5.43
N ALA A 407 27.74 6.42 4.54
CA ALA A 407 27.18 7.66 3.99
C ALA A 407 25.67 7.74 4.30
N LYS A 408 25.21 8.93 4.69
CA LYS A 408 23.80 9.24 4.97
C LYS A 408 23.48 10.63 4.42
N PHE A 409 22.23 10.81 3.99
CA PHE A 409 21.61 12.13 3.82
C PHE A 409 20.38 12.26 4.75
N VAL A 410 19.93 13.49 5.01
CA VAL A 410 18.69 13.77 5.73
C VAL A 410 17.51 13.76 4.74
N PRO A 411 16.48 12.90 4.92
CA PRO A 411 15.27 12.89 4.10
C PRO A 411 14.45 14.18 4.19
N GLN A 412 13.52 14.39 3.25
CA GLN A 412 12.51 15.45 3.37
C GLN A 412 11.72 15.31 4.67
N PHE A 413 11.35 16.44 5.27
CA PHE A 413 10.60 16.54 6.54
C PHE A 413 11.33 16.08 7.80
N GLU A 414 12.57 15.64 7.69
CA GLU A 414 13.37 15.23 8.85
C GLU A 414 14.39 16.30 9.22
N ASP A 415 14.63 16.43 10.53
CA ASP A 415 15.71 17.22 11.12
C ASP A 415 15.80 18.63 10.49
N GLU A 416 16.95 18.98 9.91
CA GLU A 416 17.26 20.27 9.29
C GLU A 416 16.47 20.53 7.99
N ARG A 417 15.76 19.53 7.44
CA ARG A 417 14.86 19.66 6.27
C ARG A 417 13.38 19.77 6.66
N THR A 418 13.08 19.90 7.94
CA THR A 418 11.73 20.21 8.43
C THR A 418 11.39 21.67 8.11
N VAL A 419 10.36 21.90 7.29
CA VAL A 419 9.92 23.27 6.96
C VAL A 419 9.01 23.86 8.05
N PRO A 420 8.97 25.19 8.23
CA PRO A 420 8.05 25.81 9.19
C PRO A 420 6.59 25.40 8.94
N GLY A 421 5.91 24.94 9.99
CA GLY A 421 4.53 24.45 9.91
C GLY A 421 4.38 23.00 9.46
N ALA A 422 5.48 22.31 9.14
CA ALA A 422 5.45 20.86 8.98
C ALA A 422 5.37 20.18 10.35
N ASP A 423 4.55 19.14 10.37
CA ASP A 423 4.49 18.10 11.39
C ASP A 423 4.95 16.80 10.72
N LEU A 424 5.93 16.14 11.35
CA LEU A 424 6.60 14.98 10.77
C LEU A 424 5.61 13.86 10.44
N ASP A 425 4.73 13.49 11.37
CA ASP A 425 3.80 12.39 11.19
C ASP A 425 2.73 12.78 10.16
N LEU A 426 2.16 13.97 10.27
CA LEU A 426 1.09 14.40 9.38
C LEU A 426 1.56 14.58 7.94
N HIS A 427 2.74 15.15 7.70
CA HIS A 427 3.16 15.52 6.34
C HIS A 427 4.06 14.49 5.66
N THR A 428 4.67 13.57 6.41
CA THR A 428 5.35 12.40 5.81
C THR A 428 4.33 11.49 5.13
N TYR A 429 3.18 11.26 5.77
CA TYR A 429 2.10 10.45 5.20
C TYR A 429 1.05 11.27 4.44
N ASN A 430 0.91 12.55 4.78
CA ASN A 430 0.02 13.54 4.16
C ASN A 430 -1.40 13.05 3.84
N TYR A 431 -2.07 12.44 4.82
CA TYR A 431 -3.41 11.86 4.65
C TYR A 431 -4.49 12.88 4.23
N LEU A 432 -4.22 14.18 4.35
CA LEU A 432 -5.14 15.23 3.90
C LEU A 432 -4.98 15.56 2.41
N ASN A 433 -3.90 15.11 1.78
CA ASN A 433 -3.62 15.29 0.37
C ASN A 433 -3.13 13.97 -0.26
N PRO A 434 -4.03 13.19 -0.90
CA PRO A 434 -3.70 11.86 -1.42
C PRO A 434 -2.62 11.88 -2.52
N GLU A 435 -2.51 12.99 -3.27
CA GLU A 435 -1.48 13.16 -4.30
C GLU A 435 -0.09 13.19 -3.65
N SER A 436 0.08 13.99 -2.59
CA SER A 436 1.32 14.04 -1.82
C SER A 436 1.55 12.77 -1.01
N ALA A 437 0.50 12.18 -0.43
CA ALA A 437 0.60 10.95 0.37
C ALA A 437 1.28 9.81 -0.39
N ARG A 438 0.97 9.69 -1.69
CA ARG A 438 1.60 8.71 -2.57
C ARG A 438 3.04 9.08 -2.92
N ALA A 439 3.34 10.37 -3.02
CA ALA A 439 4.57 10.85 -3.61
C ALA A 439 5.72 11.06 -2.61
N VAL A 440 5.48 11.43 -1.34
CA VAL A 440 6.54 11.85 -0.40
C VAL A 440 7.59 10.76 -0.19
N LEU A 441 7.15 9.54 0.14
CA LEU A 441 8.07 8.42 0.31
C LEU A 441 8.72 8.00 -1.03
N ARG A 442 8.04 8.19 -2.15
CA ARG A 442 8.61 7.95 -3.49
C ARG A 442 9.71 8.94 -3.84
N GLN A 443 9.53 10.22 -3.50
CA GLN A 443 10.55 11.25 -3.65
C GLN A 443 11.81 10.90 -2.85
N GLN A 444 11.65 10.38 -1.63
CA GLN A 444 12.78 9.90 -0.83
C GLN A 444 13.51 8.70 -1.47
N VAL A 445 12.78 7.78 -2.13
CA VAL A 445 13.41 6.69 -2.90
C VAL A 445 14.20 7.25 -4.09
N ILE A 446 13.66 8.26 -4.79
CA ILE A 446 14.35 8.92 -5.91
C ILE A 446 15.63 9.61 -5.43
N GLU A 447 15.57 10.35 -4.32
CA GLU A 447 16.74 10.97 -3.69
C GLU A 447 17.77 9.93 -3.26
N SER A 448 17.32 8.79 -2.73
CA SER A 448 18.21 7.69 -2.33
C SER A 448 18.96 7.10 -3.53
N ALA A 449 18.27 6.89 -4.65
CA ALA A 449 18.88 6.40 -5.88
C ALA A 449 19.88 7.41 -6.47
N TYR A 450 19.53 8.70 -6.47
CA TYR A 450 20.43 9.78 -6.87
C TYR A 450 21.67 9.84 -5.96
N PHE A 451 21.49 9.71 -4.64
CA PHE A 451 22.58 9.70 -3.67
C PHE A 451 23.53 8.51 -3.87
N VAL A 452 23.00 7.31 -4.12
CA VAL A 452 23.80 6.13 -4.46
C VAL A 452 24.65 6.43 -5.69
N ARG A 453 24.05 6.93 -6.77
CA ARG A 453 24.78 7.30 -8.00
C ARG A 453 25.87 8.33 -7.69
N TRP A 454 25.56 9.35 -6.90
CA TRP A 454 26.50 10.39 -6.50
C TRP A 454 27.70 9.79 -5.75
N VAL A 455 27.48 8.98 -4.71
CA VAL A 455 28.54 8.34 -3.92
C VAL A 455 29.42 7.41 -4.78
N THR A 456 28.83 6.69 -5.74
CA THR A 456 29.58 5.73 -6.58
C THR A 456 30.36 6.36 -7.73
N ASN A 457 30.06 7.62 -8.10
CA ASN A 457 30.72 8.34 -9.19
C ASN A 457 31.61 9.50 -8.69
N ALA A 458 31.62 9.77 -7.38
CA ALA A 458 32.42 10.83 -6.74
C ALA A 458 33.91 10.45 -6.59
#